data_AF-A0A8H4RSV0-F1
#
_entry.id   AF-A0A8H4RSV0-F1
#
_cell.length_a   1.000
_cell.length_b   1.000
_cell.length_c   1.000
_cell.angle_alpha   90.00
_cell.angle_beta   90.00
_cell.angle_gamma   90.00
#
_symmetry.space_group_name_H-M   'P 1'
#
loop_
_entity.id
_entity.type
_entity.pdbx_description
1 polymer ?
#
loop_
_entity_poly.entity_id
_entity_poly.type
_entity_poly.pdbx_seq_one_letter_code
_entity_poly.pdbx_strand_id
1 'polypeptide(L)'
;MLRDDTLPKLVGSATKPYLLIILDTIEKAGDEGSLLLTEILVLVKDFENIKLLLLGETSRIKHWVLPSDVVRHDLLPLLEIQRRQAVSILMGVAPSKVTIGIGKAAAIPAYFAMALEARHSGDQAEELLDELLVVVAPEKDASDRITAQAFERLGDKSLHAAQTKLPSPIQIANPTLFVCSAIQRLLAALHLVSLPVETAMALFHSNPLEMEPILRSLLVRLSTAGKSADLIEGLIRGSGTNAQLGALLISDFITESSKLRKQISGQMLAIIEESNLPVLQREKAGCVLSRLGDSRDLTALATVPAGEFILGDNIYPNSQPPEKISLEGFRIGIYPVVNRDFSLFVRETGRDWQSPDGFVPEKQNAPATDLNWFDAMAYCAWLTRRWRLNGKINPNEHVRLPTEPEWERSSRGDQNSSGNGELIYPWGTRWQDDTANYEELGMNARCSVGLFPKGRSPYGCYDMVGQVWEWCTTLWGEEMTTPSFRYPWADDGREALDAPGEIRRVLRGGCFSSGRLKVCCTYRGSLEPAGFWRGNGFRIVVASG
;
A
#
# COMPACT_ATOMS: atom_id res chain seq x y z
N MET A 1 22.98 13.97 -1.73
CA MET A 1 23.90 13.68 -2.84
C MET A 1 24.05 12.17 -2.90
N LEU A 2 23.76 11.52 -4.03
CA LEU A 2 24.34 10.20 -4.30
C LEU A 2 25.83 10.34 -3.97
N ARG A 3 26.41 9.42 -3.19
CA ARG A 3 27.84 9.53 -2.85
C ARG A 3 28.62 9.75 -4.15
N ASP A 4 29.70 10.53 -4.10
CA ASP A 4 30.52 10.98 -5.25
C ASP A 4 30.98 9.82 -6.16
N ASP A 5 30.93 8.59 -5.66
CA ASP A 5 31.23 7.34 -6.33
C ASP A 5 30.04 6.68 -7.04
N THR A 6 28.81 7.17 -6.92
CA THR A 6 27.62 6.52 -7.50
C THR A 6 27.49 6.77 -9.00
N LEU A 7 27.71 8.01 -9.47
CA LEU A 7 27.74 8.28 -10.91
C LEU A 7 28.91 7.53 -11.59
N PRO A 8 30.14 7.57 -11.05
CA PRO A 8 31.25 6.75 -11.56
C PRO A 8 30.98 5.24 -11.50
N LYS A 9 30.20 4.75 -10.52
CA LYS A 9 29.76 3.34 -10.46
C LYS A 9 28.65 3.01 -11.46
N LEU A 10 27.71 3.93 -11.69
CA LEU A 10 26.60 3.77 -12.63
C LEU A 10 27.05 3.84 -14.08
N VAL A 11 27.99 4.73 -14.38
CA VAL A 11 28.51 4.96 -15.75
C VAL A 11 29.78 4.15 -16.02
N GLY A 12 30.42 3.65 -14.96
CA GLY A 12 31.72 2.97 -15.00
C GLY A 12 32.89 3.95 -15.08
N SER A 13 34.03 3.64 -14.43
CA SER A 13 35.27 4.37 -14.71
C SER A 13 35.78 3.93 -16.07
N ALA A 14 35.68 4.79 -17.07
CA ALA A 14 35.96 4.34 -18.43
C ALA A 14 36.94 5.27 -19.15
N THR A 15 37.92 4.65 -19.78
CA THR A 15 39.07 5.26 -20.47
C THR A 15 38.78 5.63 -21.93
N LYS A 16 37.54 5.39 -22.41
CA LYS A 16 37.04 5.68 -23.77
C LYS A 16 35.72 6.47 -23.71
N PRO A 17 35.37 7.28 -24.73
CA PRO A 17 34.09 7.99 -24.77
C PRO A 17 32.92 7.02 -25.02
N TYR A 18 31.87 7.10 -24.19
CA TYR A 18 30.62 6.36 -24.36
C TYR A 18 29.52 7.33 -24.80
N LEU A 19 28.57 6.82 -25.58
CA LEU A 19 27.29 7.48 -25.83
C LEU A 19 26.30 7.04 -24.75
N LEU A 20 25.93 7.95 -23.84
CA LEU A 20 24.88 7.71 -22.86
C LEU A 20 23.52 8.10 -23.44
N ILE A 21 22.63 7.14 -23.55
CA ILE A 21 21.23 7.34 -23.93
C ILE A 21 20.39 7.32 -22.64
N ILE A 22 19.67 8.40 -22.38
CA ILE A 22 18.76 8.52 -21.23
C ILE A 22 17.33 8.41 -21.75
N LEU A 23 16.61 7.39 -21.29
CA LEU A 23 15.18 7.24 -21.52
C LEU A 23 14.46 7.64 -20.22
N ASP A 24 13.81 8.80 -20.24
CA ASP A 24 13.01 9.30 -19.11
C ASP A 24 11.54 8.93 -19.28
N THR A 25 10.83 8.82 -18.16
CA THR A 25 9.41 8.44 -18.08
C THR A 25 9.10 7.09 -18.73
N ILE A 26 9.95 6.09 -18.52
CA ILE A 26 9.80 4.76 -19.14
C ILE A 26 8.45 4.10 -18.84
N GLU A 27 7.79 4.46 -17.73
CA GLU A 27 6.43 4.00 -17.41
C GLU A 27 5.39 4.29 -18.51
N LYS A 28 5.66 5.24 -19.42
CA LYS A 28 4.79 5.55 -20.56
C LYS A 28 4.70 4.41 -21.58
N ALA A 29 5.66 3.48 -21.56
CA ALA A 29 5.61 2.28 -22.39
C ALA A 29 4.51 1.28 -21.95
N GLY A 30 3.88 1.51 -20.79
CA GLY A 30 2.79 0.65 -20.29
C GLY A 30 3.23 -0.78 -20.03
N ASP A 31 2.31 -1.72 -20.14
CA ASP A 31 2.53 -3.13 -19.80
C ASP A 31 3.55 -3.83 -20.73
N GLU A 32 3.73 -3.31 -21.95
CA GLU A 32 4.73 -3.80 -22.91
C GLU A 32 6.14 -3.27 -22.63
N GLY A 33 6.30 -2.36 -21.66
CA GLY A 33 7.58 -1.71 -21.41
C GLY A 33 8.71 -2.68 -21.07
N SER A 34 8.43 -3.78 -20.38
CA SER A 34 9.45 -4.82 -20.10
C SER A 34 9.90 -5.54 -21.38
N LEU A 35 8.98 -5.78 -22.31
CA LEU A 35 9.29 -6.38 -23.62
C LEU A 35 10.09 -5.40 -24.47
N LEU A 36 9.64 -4.14 -24.57
CA LEU A 36 10.34 -3.09 -25.30
C LEU A 36 11.76 -2.86 -24.77
N LEU A 37 11.94 -2.89 -23.44
CA LEU A 37 13.28 -2.84 -22.84
C LEU A 37 14.14 -4.03 -23.26
N THR A 38 13.56 -5.22 -23.35
CA THR A 38 14.28 -6.41 -23.84
C THR A 38 14.74 -6.21 -25.28
N GLU A 39 13.86 -5.71 -26.15
CA GLU A 39 14.19 -5.42 -27.56
C GLU A 39 15.28 -4.35 -27.69
N ILE A 40 15.18 -3.27 -26.92
CA ILE A 40 16.20 -2.20 -26.88
C ILE A 40 17.55 -2.78 -26.46
N LEU A 41 17.58 -3.62 -25.42
CA LEU A 41 18.82 -4.24 -24.95
C LEU A 41 19.43 -5.16 -26.01
N VAL A 42 18.62 -5.93 -26.74
CA VAL A 42 19.09 -6.75 -27.86
C VAL A 42 19.72 -5.87 -28.95
N LEU A 43 19.09 -4.74 -29.29
CA LEU A 43 19.61 -3.80 -30.30
C LEU A 43 20.93 -3.14 -29.90
N VAL A 44 21.11 -2.81 -28.62
CA VAL A 44 22.33 -2.13 -28.16
C VAL A 44 23.44 -3.09 -27.71
N LYS A 45 23.15 -4.39 -27.59
CA LYS A 45 24.06 -5.39 -27.00
C LYS A 45 25.42 -5.44 -27.68
N ASP A 46 25.44 -5.25 -29.00
CA ASP A 46 26.66 -5.31 -29.82
C ASP A 46 27.46 -3.99 -29.83
N PHE A 47 26.95 -2.94 -29.19
CA PHE A 47 27.58 -1.62 -29.12
C PHE A 47 28.21 -1.37 -27.75
N GLU A 48 29.45 -1.81 -27.57
CA GLU A 48 30.19 -1.68 -26.30
C GLU A 48 30.31 -0.22 -25.78
N ASN A 49 30.22 0.77 -26.67
CA ASN A 49 30.31 2.19 -26.36
C ASN A 49 28.97 2.85 -26.04
N ILE A 50 27.84 2.12 -26.06
CA ILE A 50 26.53 2.66 -25.69
C ILE A 50 26.18 2.26 -24.25
N LYS A 51 25.72 3.23 -23.46
CA LYS A 51 25.14 3.00 -22.13
C LYS A 51 23.71 3.50 -22.11
N LEU A 52 22.82 2.74 -21.46
CA LEU A 52 21.43 3.11 -21.26
C LEU A 52 21.20 3.47 -19.80
N LEU A 53 20.60 4.64 -19.56
CA LEU A 53 20.04 5.01 -18.27
C LEU A 53 18.53 5.15 -18.42
N LEU A 54 17.80 4.33 -17.68
CA LEU A 54 16.34 4.31 -17.68
C LEU A 54 15.86 5.02 -16.42
N LEU A 55 15.04 6.06 -16.59
CA LEU A 55 14.43 6.81 -15.50
C LEU A 55 12.92 6.60 -15.56
N GLY A 56 12.34 6.25 -14.42
CA GLY A 56 10.90 6.10 -14.30
C GLY A 56 10.42 6.17 -12.87
N GLU A 57 9.11 6.35 -12.70
CA GLU A 57 8.50 6.48 -11.40
C GLU A 57 8.43 5.10 -10.71
N THR A 58 9.16 4.90 -9.60
CA THR A 58 9.22 3.61 -8.87
C THR A 58 7.82 3.04 -8.59
N SER A 59 6.85 3.88 -8.21
CA SER A 59 5.47 3.46 -7.95
C SER A 59 4.81 2.75 -9.15
N ARG A 60 5.17 3.16 -10.37
CA ARG A 60 4.63 2.67 -11.64
C ARG A 60 5.43 1.52 -12.23
N ILE A 61 6.74 1.47 -12.02
CA ILE A 61 7.59 0.45 -12.66
C ILE A 61 8.06 -0.64 -11.70
N LYS A 62 7.84 -0.52 -10.38
CA LYS A 62 8.35 -1.50 -9.40
C LYS A 62 7.95 -2.94 -9.70
N HIS A 63 6.77 -3.13 -10.29
CA HIS A 63 6.22 -4.45 -10.63
C HIS A 63 6.76 -5.00 -11.96
N TRP A 64 7.47 -4.21 -12.75
CA TRP A 64 8.10 -4.69 -13.97
C TRP A 64 9.19 -5.71 -13.64
N VAL A 65 9.13 -6.84 -14.33
CA VAL A 65 10.22 -7.82 -14.34
C VAL A 65 11.25 -7.34 -15.35
N LEU A 66 12.36 -6.83 -14.84
CA LEU A 66 13.42 -6.31 -15.70
C LEU A 66 14.30 -7.46 -16.21
N PRO A 67 14.84 -7.35 -17.44
CA PRO A 67 15.86 -8.27 -17.95
C PRO A 67 17.05 -8.35 -16.99
N SER A 68 17.72 -9.51 -16.92
CA SER A 68 18.84 -9.76 -16.00
C SER A 68 20.02 -8.79 -16.17
N ASP A 69 20.16 -8.21 -17.36
CA ASP A 69 21.22 -7.25 -17.69
C ASP A 69 20.91 -5.82 -17.21
N VAL A 70 19.72 -5.58 -16.66
CA VAL A 70 19.29 -4.28 -16.13
C VAL A 70 19.36 -4.29 -14.61
N VAL A 71 20.16 -3.38 -14.07
CA VAL A 71 20.23 -3.17 -12.62
C VAL A 71 19.27 -2.05 -12.23
N ARG A 72 18.30 -2.37 -11.36
CA ARG A 72 17.39 -1.37 -10.78
C ARG A 72 18.04 -0.69 -9.57
N HIS A 73 17.96 0.63 -9.54
CA HIS A 73 18.29 1.43 -8.37
C HIS A 73 17.11 2.34 -8.02
N ASP A 74 16.51 2.14 -6.86
CA ASP A 74 15.47 3.04 -6.36
C ASP A 74 16.10 4.27 -5.71
N LEU A 75 15.77 5.44 -6.24
CA LEU A 75 16.21 6.71 -5.68
C LEU A 75 15.38 7.03 -4.45
N LEU A 76 15.98 6.85 -3.28
CA LEU A 76 15.37 7.22 -2.01
C LEU A 76 15.36 8.74 -1.82
N PRO A 77 14.37 9.29 -1.09
CA PRO A 77 14.41 10.67 -0.65
C PRO A 77 15.73 10.99 0.06
N LEU A 78 16.31 12.14 -0.24
CA LEU A 78 17.52 12.61 0.41
C LEU A 78 17.21 12.90 1.88
N LEU A 79 17.99 12.37 2.82
CA LEU A 79 17.88 12.73 4.23
C LEU A 79 18.32 14.18 4.43
N GLU A 80 17.74 14.88 5.41
CA GLU A 80 18.11 16.28 5.70
C GLU A 80 19.62 16.44 5.90
N ILE A 81 20.26 15.52 6.63
CA ILE A 81 21.71 15.53 6.84
C ILE A 81 22.50 15.44 5.54
N GLN A 82 22.02 14.63 4.58
CA GLN A 82 22.66 14.47 3.26
C GLN A 82 22.47 15.73 2.42
N ARG A 83 21.32 16.41 2.53
CA ARG A 83 21.06 17.69 1.87
C ARG A 83 21.98 18.76 2.43
N ARG A 84 22.06 18.91 3.77
CA ARG A 84 22.95 19.86 4.45
C ARG A 84 24.42 19.67 4.05
N GLN A 85 24.90 18.43 4.01
CA GLN A 85 26.25 18.12 3.56
C GLN A 85 26.47 18.52 2.10
N ALA A 86 25.51 18.24 1.21
CA ALA A 86 25.61 18.62 -0.19
C ALA A 86 25.71 20.14 -0.38
N VAL A 87 24.84 20.92 0.28
CA VAL A 87 24.89 22.39 0.21
C VAL A 87 26.20 22.92 0.79
N SER A 88 26.65 22.34 1.91
CA SER A 88 27.89 22.72 2.58
C SER A 88 29.08 22.62 1.63
N ILE A 89 29.18 21.51 0.89
CA ILE A 89 30.24 21.27 -0.10
C ILE A 89 30.11 22.26 -1.27
N LEU A 90 28.91 22.40 -1.83
CA LEU A 90 28.68 23.23 -3.02
C LEU A 90 28.88 24.73 -2.76
N MET A 91 28.55 25.21 -1.56
CA MET A 91 28.54 26.64 -1.23
C MET A 91 29.65 27.06 -0.26
N GLY A 92 30.49 26.13 0.22
CA GLY A 92 31.59 26.43 1.14
C GLY A 92 31.13 26.93 2.52
N VAL A 93 29.93 26.54 2.96
CA VAL A 93 29.36 26.93 4.26
C VAL A 93 29.30 25.75 5.21
N ALA A 94 29.43 25.99 6.53
CA ALA A 94 29.32 24.91 7.51
C ALA A 94 27.91 24.27 7.49
N PRO A 95 27.77 22.93 7.65
CA PRO A 95 26.46 22.25 7.58
C PRO A 95 25.40 22.79 8.55
N SER A 96 25.82 23.26 9.73
CA SER A 96 24.96 23.87 10.75
C SER A 96 24.39 25.24 10.34
N LYS A 97 25.00 25.89 9.35
CA LYS A 97 24.57 27.20 8.81
C LYS A 97 23.79 27.07 7.49
N VAL A 98 23.57 25.85 7.00
CA VAL A 98 22.81 25.61 5.77
C VAL A 98 21.32 25.85 6.02
N THR A 99 20.74 26.76 5.24
CA THR A 99 19.29 27.06 5.22
C THR A 99 18.61 26.67 3.91
N ILE A 100 19.38 26.30 2.88
CA ILE A 100 18.88 25.98 1.53
C ILE A 100 18.61 24.48 1.40
N GLY A 101 17.52 24.09 0.75
CA GLY A 101 17.17 22.69 0.46
C GLY A 101 16.97 21.82 1.70
N ILE A 102 16.64 22.41 2.85
CA ILE A 102 16.40 21.70 4.11
C ILE A 102 14.93 21.30 4.31
N GLY A 103 14.00 21.89 3.56
CA GLY A 103 12.56 21.66 3.68
C GLY A 103 12.09 20.29 3.19
N LYS A 104 10.81 19.99 3.44
CA LYS A 104 10.22 18.67 3.14
C LYS A 104 10.21 18.34 1.65
N ALA A 105 9.76 19.25 0.78
CA ALA A 105 9.73 19.02 -0.66
C ALA A 105 11.13 18.77 -1.24
N ALA A 106 12.16 19.45 -0.70
CA ALA A 106 13.55 19.24 -1.07
C ALA A 106 14.11 17.84 -0.75
N ALA A 107 13.35 16.97 -0.05
CA ALA A 107 13.73 15.55 0.07
C ALA A 107 13.70 14.83 -1.29
N ILE A 108 12.89 15.30 -2.24
CA ILE A 108 12.86 14.77 -3.62
C ILE A 108 14.06 15.34 -4.39
N PRO A 109 14.92 14.52 -5.02
CA PRO A 109 16.13 14.99 -5.69
C PRO A 109 15.91 16.11 -6.72
N ALA A 110 14.87 16.02 -7.54
CA ALA A 110 14.54 17.05 -8.53
C ALA A 110 14.20 18.40 -7.86
N TYR A 111 13.44 18.36 -6.77
CA TYR A 111 13.10 19.56 -6.00
C TYR A 111 14.28 20.06 -5.17
N PHE A 112 15.18 19.18 -4.71
CA PHE A 112 16.43 19.63 -4.09
C PHE A 112 17.27 20.47 -5.05
N ALA A 113 17.42 20.02 -6.31
CA ALA A 113 18.14 20.78 -7.32
C ALA A 113 17.46 22.14 -7.59
N MET A 114 16.13 22.16 -7.63
CA MET A 114 15.35 23.40 -7.71
C MET A 114 15.60 24.32 -6.51
N ALA A 115 15.68 23.79 -5.29
CA ALA A 115 15.97 24.53 -4.06
C ALA A 115 17.37 25.16 -4.05
N LEU A 116 18.35 24.47 -4.61
CA LEU A 116 19.70 25.01 -4.77
C LEU A 116 19.72 26.23 -5.69
N GLU A 117 19.09 26.13 -6.86
CA GLU A 117 19.04 27.24 -7.83
C GLU A 117 18.22 28.42 -7.30
N ALA A 118 17.07 28.14 -6.69
CA ALA A 118 16.21 29.16 -6.08
C ALA A 118 16.80 29.75 -4.78
N ARG A 119 17.85 29.15 -4.21
CA ARG A 119 18.41 29.47 -2.88
C ARG A 119 17.34 29.49 -1.77
N HIS A 120 16.43 28.51 -1.79
CA HIS A 120 15.28 28.43 -0.90
C HIS A 120 15.31 27.19 0.03
N SER A 121 14.56 27.19 1.14
CA SER A 121 14.50 26.03 2.06
C SER A 121 13.88 24.81 1.38
N GLY A 122 12.80 25.00 0.60
CA GLY A 122 12.11 23.97 -0.17
C GLY A 122 11.11 23.15 0.65
N ASP A 123 10.19 23.81 1.35
CA ASP A 123 9.14 23.14 2.13
C ASP A 123 7.96 22.67 1.28
N GLN A 124 7.50 23.50 0.34
CA GLN A 124 6.48 23.17 -0.66
C GLN A 124 7.07 23.23 -2.07
N ALA A 125 6.64 22.33 -2.96
CA ALA A 125 7.16 22.26 -4.32
C ALA A 125 6.69 23.45 -5.17
N GLU A 126 5.46 23.91 -4.94
CA GLU A 126 4.84 25.05 -5.61
C GLU A 126 5.57 26.35 -5.29
N GLU A 127 5.77 26.65 -4.01
CA GLU A 127 6.51 27.83 -3.54
C GLU A 127 7.94 27.83 -4.10
N LEU A 128 8.57 26.66 -4.09
CA LEU A 128 9.92 26.52 -4.60
C LEU A 128 10.02 26.78 -6.11
N LEU A 129 9.01 26.36 -6.89
CA LEU A 129 8.93 26.70 -8.31
C LEU A 129 8.74 28.21 -8.50
N ASP A 130 7.90 28.84 -7.68
CA ASP A 130 7.61 30.26 -7.77
C ASP A 130 8.90 31.08 -7.52
N GLU A 131 9.68 30.72 -6.48
CA GLU A 131 10.99 31.31 -6.20
C GLU A 131 12.02 31.05 -7.31
N LEU A 132 12.03 29.85 -7.90
CA LEU A 132 12.90 29.55 -9.05
C LEU A 132 12.59 30.51 -10.21
N LEU A 133 11.31 30.70 -10.53
CA LEU A 133 10.89 31.54 -11.65
C LEU A 133 11.28 33.01 -11.44
N VAL A 134 11.25 33.52 -10.20
CA VAL A 134 11.77 34.86 -9.87
C VAL A 134 13.26 34.97 -10.21
N VAL A 135 14.05 33.92 -9.95
CA VAL A 135 15.50 33.91 -10.20
C VAL A 135 15.81 33.79 -11.70
N VAL A 136 15.13 32.90 -12.42
CA VAL A 136 15.53 32.49 -13.79
C VAL A 136 14.68 33.11 -14.90
N ALA A 137 13.50 33.62 -14.58
CA ALA A 137 12.57 34.23 -15.52
C ALA A 137 11.86 35.45 -14.89
N PRO A 138 12.61 36.50 -14.49
CA PRO A 138 12.07 37.63 -13.73
C PRO A 138 11.05 38.46 -14.51
N GLU A 139 11.07 38.39 -15.84
CA GLU A 139 10.04 39.01 -16.68
C GLU A 139 8.79 38.13 -16.75
N LYS A 140 7.62 38.74 -16.49
CA LYS A 140 6.34 38.02 -16.51
C LYS A 140 6.09 37.26 -17.82
N ASP A 141 6.39 37.90 -18.96
CA ASP A 141 6.26 37.29 -20.28
C ASP A 141 7.12 36.03 -20.45
N ALA A 142 8.29 35.97 -19.79
CA ALA A 142 9.17 34.81 -19.83
C ALA A 142 8.58 33.65 -19.01
N SER A 143 8.10 33.93 -17.80
CA SER A 143 7.43 32.94 -16.94
C SER A 143 6.15 32.37 -17.58
N ASP A 144 5.31 33.23 -18.16
CA ASP A 144 4.08 32.82 -18.83
C ASP A 144 4.37 31.90 -20.04
N ARG A 145 5.44 32.18 -20.81
CA ARG A 145 5.88 31.32 -21.92
C ARG A 145 6.40 29.96 -21.46
N ILE A 146 7.22 29.92 -20.42
CA ILE A 146 7.80 28.66 -19.89
C ILE A 146 6.69 27.74 -19.39
N THR A 147 5.72 28.29 -18.66
CA THR A 147 4.59 27.52 -18.11
C THR A 147 3.64 27.04 -19.22
N ALA A 148 3.34 27.88 -20.21
CA ALA A 148 2.55 27.50 -21.39
C ALA A 148 3.20 26.36 -22.18
N GLN A 149 4.51 26.44 -22.42
CA GLN A 149 5.23 25.39 -23.14
C GLN A 149 5.23 24.05 -22.39
N ALA A 150 5.34 24.08 -21.06
CA ALA A 150 5.23 22.87 -20.24
C ALA A 150 3.82 22.26 -20.32
N PHE A 151 2.78 23.10 -20.37
CA PHE A 151 1.40 22.66 -20.55
C PHE A 151 1.14 22.07 -21.94
N GLU A 152 1.64 22.70 -23.02
CA GLU A 152 1.51 22.19 -24.39
C GLU A 152 2.10 20.79 -24.55
N ARG A 153 3.21 20.50 -23.86
CA ARG A 153 3.83 19.16 -23.83
C ARG A 153 2.95 18.08 -23.19
N LEU A 154 1.92 18.45 -22.42
CA LEU A 154 0.94 17.49 -21.89
C LEU A 154 -0.11 17.08 -22.93
N GLY A 155 -0.38 17.95 -23.91
CA GLY A 155 -1.51 17.81 -24.84
C GLY A 155 -1.25 16.94 -26.07
N ASP A 156 0.01 16.64 -26.39
CA ASP A 156 0.37 15.99 -27.66
C ASP A 156 1.02 14.62 -27.47
N LYS A 157 0.29 13.55 -27.81
CA LYS A 157 0.81 12.18 -27.85
C LYS A 157 1.61 11.88 -29.15
N SER A 158 1.82 12.84 -30.04
CA SER A 158 2.39 12.59 -31.37
C SER A 158 3.49 13.55 -31.86
N LEU A 159 3.73 14.70 -31.21
CA LEU A 159 4.75 15.65 -31.66
C LEU A 159 6.06 15.59 -30.86
N HIS A 160 6.90 14.67 -31.33
CA HIS A 160 8.34 14.82 -31.51
C HIS A 160 9.27 15.00 -30.29
N ALA A 161 10.23 14.07 -30.23
CA ALA A 161 11.62 14.39 -29.98
C ALA A 161 12.09 15.50 -30.94
N ALA A 162 11.79 16.74 -30.58
CA ALA A 162 12.41 17.91 -31.17
C ALA A 162 12.76 18.85 -30.01
N GLN A 163 14.06 18.96 -29.75
CA GLN A 163 14.64 20.07 -29.01
C GLN A 163 14.16 21.37 -29.67
N THR A 164 13.04 21.93 -29.20
CA THR A 164 12.74 23.34 -29.44
C THR A 164 13.73 24.12 -28.59
N LYS A 165 14.76 24.66 -29.25
CA LYS A 165 15.75 25.56 -28.66
C LYS A 165 15.03 26.53 -27.71
N LEU A 166 15.46 26.60 -26.45
CA LEU A 166 15.15 27.75 -25.61
C LEU A 166 15.49 29.01 -26.44
N PRO A 167 14.54 29.92 -26.72
CA PRO A 167 14.89 31.15 -27.39
C PRO A 167 15.81 31.97 -26.48
N SER A 168 16.97 32.38 -26.99
CA SER A 168 17.98 33.11 -26.22
C SER A 168 17.58 34.58 -25.97
N PRO A 169 18.03 35.20 -24.86
CA PRO A 169 18.60 34.60 -23.66
C PRO A 169 17.69 34.90 -22.46
N ILE A 170 16.76 33.99 -22.17
CA ILE A 170 16.50 33.73 -20.76
C ILE A 170 17.77 33.02 -20.29
N GLN A 171 18.61 33.70 -19.50
CA GLN A 171 19.79 33.09 -18.88
C GLN A 171 19.34 32.10 -17.82
N ILE A 172 18.83 30.95 -18.25
CA ILE A 172 18.56 29.84 -17.35
C ILE A 172 19.93 29.25 -17.02
N ALA A 173 20.40 29.48 -15.79
CA ALA A 173 21.67 28.95 -15.29
C ALA A 173 21.75 27.42 -15.47
N ASN A 174 20.60 26.74 -15.43
CA ASN A 174 20.51 25.30 -15.61
C ASN A 174 19.28 24.89 -16.46
N PRO A 175 19.39 24.87 -17.80
CA PRO A 175 18.27 24.52 -18.69
C PRO A 175 17.81 23.06 -18.53
N THR A 176 18.64 22.20 -17.94
CA THR A 176 18.29 20.78 -17.74
C THR A 176 17.22 20.55 -16.66
N LEU A 177 17.02 21.50 -15.75
CA LEU A 177 15.92 21.43 -14.78
C LEU A 177 14.55 21.52 -15.45
N PHE A 178 14.45 22.32 -16.51
CA PHE A 178 13.19 22.54 -17.22
C PHE A 178 12.80 21.40 -18.16
N VAL A 179 13.65 20.37 -18.34
CA VAL A 179 13.23 19.14 -19.05
C VAL A 179 12.80 18.04 -18.10
N CYS A 180 13.03 18.19 -16.80
CA CYS A 180 12.61 17.22 -15.81
C CYS A 180 11.07 17.18 -15.72
N SER A 181 10.46 16.08 -16.17
CA SER A 181 9.61 15.29 -15.28
C SER A 181 8.72 16.05 -14.29
N ALA A 182 9.18 16.00 -13.05
CA ALA A 182 8.54 16.58 -11.88
C ALA A 182 8.39 18.10 -11.96
N ILE A 183 9.32 18.81 -12.59
CA ILE A 183 9.29 20.27 -12.74
C ILE A 183 8.31 20.68 -13.83
N GLN A 184 8.28 19.95 -14.95
CA GLN A 184 7.31 20.16 -16.04
C GLN A 184 5.86 20.05 -15.54
N ARG A 185 5.59 19.08 -14.66
CA ARG A 185 4.26 18.92 -14.04
C ARG A 185 3.85 20.12 -13.19
N LEU A 186 4.77 20.69 -12.40
CA LEU A 186 4.52 21.90 -11.60
C LEU A 186 4.30 23.13 -12.47
N LEU A 187 5.07 23.28 -13.55
CA LEU A 187 4.92 24.38 -14.51
C LEU A 187 3.58 24.33 -15.24
N ALA A 188 3.17 23.15 -15.69
CA ALA A 188 1.89 22.97 -16.33
C ALA A 188 0.71 23.22 -15.36
N ALA A 189 0.85 22.79 -14.10
CA ALA A 189 -0.13 23.11 -13.06
C ALA A 189 -0.24 24.62 -12.81
N LEU A 190 0.89 25.35 -12.82
CA LEU A 190 0.90 26.82 -12.72
C LEU A 190 0.19 27.47 -13.90
N HIS A 191 0.41 26.99 -15.13
CA HIS A 191 -0.30 27.51 -16.31
C HIS A 191 -1.82 27.31 -16.19
N LEU A 192 -2.25 26.12 -15.75
CA LEU A 192 -3.66 25.75 -15.56
C LEU A 192 -4.42 26.65 -14.59
N VAL A 193 -3.74 27.34 -13.66
CA VAL A 193 -4.38 28.33 -12.76
C VAL A 193 -5.06 29.46 -13.54
N SER A 194 -4.54 29.80 -14.72
CA SER A 194 -5.06 30.88 -15.56
C SER A 194 -6.18 30.44 -16.51
N LEU A 195 -6.42 29.13 -16.63
CA LEU A 195 -7.39 28.54 -17.56
C LEU A 195 -8.71 28.19 -16.85
N PRO A 196 -9.81 28.03 -17.59
CA PRO A 196 -11.05 27.51 -17.03
C PRO A 196 -10.86 26.13 -16.40
N VAL A 197 -11.54 25.86 -15.29
CA VAL A 197 -11.45 24.59 -14.54
C VAL A 197 -11.86 23.41 -15.43
N GLU A 198 -12.78 23.63 -16.37
CA GLU A 198 -13.24 22.65 -17.34
C GLU A 198 -12.10 22.11 -18.20
N THR A 199 -11.06 22.90 -18.47
CA THR A 199 -9.87 22.44 -19.20
C THR A 199 -9.13 21.37 -18.40
N ALA A 200 -8.92 21.59 -17.10
CA ALA A 200 -8.28 20.62 -16.22
C ALA A 200 -9.12 19.34 -16.09
N MET A 201 -10.46 19.48 -16.00
CA MET A 201 -11.39 18.35 -15.96
C MET A 201 -11.37 17.53 -17.25
N ALA A 202 -11.36 18.17 -18.43
CA ALA A 202 -11.31 17.48 -19.72
C ALA A 202 -10.01 16.66 -19.88
N LEU A 203 -8.87 17.22 -19.47
CA LEU A 203 -7.60 16.52 -19.45
C LEU A 203 -7.64 15.32 -18.49
N PHE A 204 -8.20 15.50 -17.29
CA PHE A 204 -8.36 14.42 -16.32
C PHE A 204 -9.16 13.25 -16.88
N HIS A 205 -10.32 13.53 -17.47
CA HIS A 205 -11.18 12.48 -18.04
C HIS A 205 -10.49 11.70 -19.17
N SER A 206 -9.56 12.35 -19.87
CA SER A 206 -8.82 11.75 -20.98
C SER A 206 -7.64 10.89 -20.49
N ASN A 207 -6.90 11.33 -19.48
CA ASN A 207 -5.73 10.62 -18.94
C ASN A 207 -5.60 10.81 -17.41
N PRO A 208 -6.46 10.18 -16.59
CA PRO A 208 -6.58 10.51 -15.17
C PRO A 208 -5.31 10.23 -14.37
N LEU A 209 -4.63 9.12 -14.66
CA LEU A 209 -3.38 8.75 -13.99
C LEU A 209 -2.23 9.68 -14.37
N GLU A 210 -2.16 10.16 -15.61
CA GLU A 210 -1.10 11.10 -16.03
C GLU A 210 -1.35 12.50 -15.45
N MET A 211 -2.62 12.90 -15.38
CA MET A 211 -3.03 14.19 -14.83
C MET A 211 -2.98 14.26 -13.31
N GLU A 212 -3.01 13.13 -12.59
CA GLU A 212 -3.02 13.11 -11.12
C GLU A 212 -1.96 14.06 -10.48
N PRO A 213 -0.64 13.93 -10.75
CA PRO A 213 0.36 14.80 -10.12
C PRO A 213 0.20 16.28 -10.48
N ILE A 214 -0.28 16.59 -11.68
CA ILE A 214 -0.51 17.96 -12.15
C ILE A 214 -1.71 18.57 -11.42
N LEU A 215 -2.80 17.82 -11.30
CA LEU A 215 -4.01 18.28 -10.62
C LEU A 215 -3.82 18.41 -9.10
N ARG A 216 -2.94 17.59 -8.49
CA ARG A 216 -2.52 17.80 -7.10
C ARG A 216 -1.91 19.18 -6.91
N SER A 217 -0.94 19.52 -7.75
CA SER A 217 -0.29 20.83 -7.69
C SER A 217 -1.26 21.96 -8.00
N LEU A 218 -2.14 21.79 -9.00
CA LEU A 218 -3.20 22.75 -9.31
C LEU A 218 -4.14 22.97 -8.11
N LEU A 219 -4.55 21.90 -7.42
CA LEU A 219 -5.41 22.00 -6.24
C LEU A 219 -4.73 22.74 -5.09
N VAL A 220 -3.43 22.52 -4.85
CA VAL A 220 -2.65 23.31 -3.88
C VAL A 220 -2.71 24.79 -4.25
N ARG A 221 -2.43 25.13 -5.51
CA ARG A 221 -2.42 26.52 -6.00
C ARG A 221 -3.81 27.18 -5.93
N LEU A 222 -4.86 26.48 -6.34
CA LEU A 222 -6.23 26.99 -6.30
C LEU A 222 -6.78 27.10 -4.88
N SER A 223 -6.36 26.24 -3.96
CA SER A 223 -6.75 26.31 -2.55
C SER A 223 -6.25 27.61 -1.92
N THR A 224 -4.99 27.97 -2.15
CA THR A 224 -4.42 29.26 -1.71
C THR A 224 -5.17 30.46 -2.30
N ALA A 225 -5.74 30.31 -3.49
CA ALA A 225 -6.53 31.35 -4.17
C ALA A 225 -8.04 31.33 -3.82
N GLY A 226 -8.52 30.36 -3.01
CA GLY A 226 -9.93 30.20 -2.68
C GLY A 226 -10.83 29.73 -3.85
N LYS A 227 -10.25 29.06 -4.86
CA LYS A 227 -10.92 28.69 -6.13
C LYS A 227 -10.98 27.18 -6.40
N SER A 228 -10.67 26.33 -5.42
CA SER A 228 -10.59 24.87 -5.61
C SER A 228 -11.94 24.15 -5.63
N ALA A 229 -13.02 24.80 -5.18
CA ALA A 229 -14.32 24.15 -5.00
C ALA A 229 -14.88 23.54 -6.29
N ASP A 230 -14.88 24.30 -7.39
CA ASP A 230 -15.44 23.85 -8.68
C ASP A 230 -14.64 22.68 -9.26
N LEU A 231 -13.31 22.70 -9.12
CA LEU A 231 -12.46 21.59 -9.56
C LEU A 231 -12.70 20.35 -8.71
N ILE A 232 -12.83 20.51 -7.39
CA ILE A 232 -13.12 19.41 -6.47
C ILE A 232 -14.46 18.75 -6.83
N GLU A 233 -15.52 19.55 -6.97
CA GLU A 233 -16.85 19.06 -7.31
C GLU A 233 -16.85 18.40 -8.70
N GLY A 234 -16.16 19.01 -9.67
CA GLY A 234 -16.05 18.50 -11.02
C GLY A 234 -15.36 17.13 -11.12
N LEU A 235 -14.27 16.91 -10.38
CA LEU A 235 -13.50 15.66 -10.43
C LEU A 235 -14.19 14.47 -9.77
N ILE A 236 -15.09 14.70 -8.80
CA ILE A 236 -15.89 13.64 -8.17
C ILE A 236 -17.26 13.44 -8.81
N ARG A 237 -17.59 14.24 -9.83
CA ARG A 237 -18.86 14.13 -10.54
C ARG A 237 -18.86 12.92 -11.47
N GLY A 238 -19.99 12.23 -11.54
CA GLY A 238 -20.17 11.07 -12.41
C GLY A 238 -19.99 9.74 -11.68
N SER A 239 -19.66 8.69 -12.44
CA SER A 239 -19.56 7.31 -11.95
C SER A 239 -18.41 6.56 -12.63
N GLY A 240 -18.02 5.42 -12.05
CA GLY A 240 -16.97 4.55 -12.59
C GLY A 240 -15.55 5.03 -12.26
N THR A 241 -14.57 4.48 -12.99
CA THR A 241 -13.13 4.59 -12.70
C THR A 241 -12.63 6.04 -12.59
N ASN A 242 -13.11 6.95 -13.45
CA ASN A 242 -12.68 8.35 -13.40
C ASN A 242 -13.15 9.05 -12.12
N ALA A 243 -14.42 8.86 -11.72
CA ALA A 243 -14.94 9.43 -10.48
C ALA A 243 -14.22 8.85 -9.25
N GLN A 244 -13.87 7.56 -9.29
CA GLN A 244 -13.08 6.90 -8.25
C GLN A 244 -11.67 7.48 -8.13
N LEU A 245 -10.96 7.64 -9.25
CA LEU A 245 -9.62 8.26 -9.29
C LEU A 245 -9.67 9.74 -8.86
N GLY A 246 -10.72 10.47 -9.24
CA GLY A 246 -10.94 11.84 -8.82
C GLY A 246 -11.18 11.94 -7.30
N ALA A 247 -11.99 11.04 -6.75
CA ALA A 247 -12.20 10.95 -5.31
C ALA A 247 -10.92 10.58 -4.55
N LEU A 248 -10.10 9.67 -5.07
CA LEU A 248 -8.78 9.33 -4.51
C LEU A 248 -7.83 10.53 -4.52
N LEU A 249 -7.79 11.29 -5.62
CA LEU A 249 -7.00 12.52 -5.72
C LEU A 249 -7.41 13.52 -4.62
N ILE A 250 -8.70 13.79 -4.54
CA ILE A 250 -9.29 14.80 -3.64
C ILE A 250 -9.21 14.39 -2.18
N SER A 251 -9.16 13.08 -1.90
CA SER A 251 -9.10 12.58 -0.53
C SER A 251 -7.94 13.16 0.29
N ASP A 252 -6.84 13.56 -0.35
CA ASP A 252 -5.69 14.18 0.32
C ASP A 252 -5.93 15.65 0.71
N PHE A 253 -6.97 16.28 0.16
CA PHE A 253 -7.32 17.69 0.34
C PHE A 253 -8.56 17.90 1.23
N ILE A 254 -9.17 16.83 1.73
CA ILE A 254 -10.34 16.91 2.60
C ILE A 254 -10.01 16.45 4.02
N THR A 255 -10.71 17.05 4.98
CA THR A 255 -10.64 16.70 6.40
C THR A 255 -11.89 15.95 6.84
N GLU A 256 -11.87 15.40 8.06
CA GLU A 256 -13.02 14.74 8.68
C GLU A 256 -14.24 15.66 8.90
N SER A 257 -14.04 16.98 8.88
CA SER A 257 -15.10 17.98 8.99
C SER A 257 -15.66 18.41 7.63
N SER A 258 -15.13 17.88 6.52
CA SER A 258 -15.59 18.23 5.18
C SER A 258 -17.03 17.77 4.93
N LYS A 259 -17.82 18.61 4.26
CA LYS A 259 -19.18 18.25 3.79
C LYS A 259 -19.16 17.09 2.79
N LEU A 260 -18.04 16.90 2.08
CA LEU A 260 -17.84 15.84 1.11
C LEU A 260 -17.42 14.51 1.73
N ARG A 261 -17.16 14.47 3.05
CA ARG A 261 -16.65 13.27 3.75
C ARG A 261 -17.44 12.01 3.42
N LYS A 262 -18.77 12.05 3.54
CA LYS A 262 -19.61 10.87 3.28
C LYS A 262 -19.56 10.41 1.82
N GLN A 263 -19.56 11.35 0.88
CA GLN A 263 -19.46 11.05 -0.55
C GLN A 263 -18.12 10.40 -0.88
N ILE A 264 -17.03 10.94 -0.34
CA ILE A 264 -15.68 10.43 -0.60
C ILE A 264 -15.49 9.08 0.08
N SER A 265 -15.92 8.89 1.33
CA SER A 265 -15.91 7.57 1.97
C SER A 265 -16.72 6.55 1.17
N GLY A 266 -17.88 6.92 0.63
CA GLY A 266 -18.67 6.05 -0.25
C GLY A 266 -17.90 5.63 -1.51
N GLN A 267 -17.18 6.57 -2.15
CA GLN A 267 -16.32 6.26 -3.30
C GLN A 267 -15.13 5.37 -2.92
N MET A 268 -14.49 5.61 -1.77
CA MET A 268 -13.38 4.77 -1.32
C MET A 268 -13.84 3.34 -1.05
N LEU A 269 -15.04 3.17 -0.49
CA LEU A 269 -15.64 1.86 -0.32
C LEU A 269 -15.93 1.18 -1.66
N ALA A 270 -16.51 1.91 -2.63
CA ALA A 270 -16.76 1.39 -3.97
C ALA A 270 -15.46 0.94 -4.67
N ILE A 271 -14.36 1.68 -4.50
CA ILE A 271 -13.03 1.29 -5.02
C ILE A 271 -12.59 -0.07 -4.50
N ILE A 272 -12.83 -0.33 -3.21
CA ILE A 272 -12.47 -1.60 -2.57
C ILE A 272 -13.41 -2.73 -3.01
N GLU A 273 -14.73 -2.50 -2.96
CA GLU A 273 -15.74 -3.53 -3.20
C GLU A 273 -15.84 -3.94 -4.67
N GLU A 274 -15.79 -2.98 -5.60
CA GLU A 274 -15.85 -3.27 -7.03
C GLU A 274 -14.54 -3.89 -7.54
N SER A 275 -13.41 -3.62 -6.87
CA SER A 275 -12.10 -4.15 -7.22
C SER A 275 -11.65 -3.88 -8.66
N ASN A 276 -12.13 -2.77 -9.25
CA ASN A 276 -11.81 -2.33 -10.61
C ASN A 276 -10.44 -1.61 -10.70
N LEU A 277 -9.94 -1.09 -9.58
CA LEU A 277 -8.64 -0.44 -9.51
C LEU A 277 -7.53 -1.38 -9.00
N PRO A 278 -6.26 -1.14 -9.41
CA PRO A 278 -5.13 -1.93 -8.90
C PRO A 278 -5.00 -1.82 -7.38
N VAL A 279 -4.32 -2.81 -6.78
CA VAL A 279 -4.24 -2.99 -5.32
C VAL A 279 -3.69 -1.74 -4.62
N LEU A 280 -2.75 -1.01 -5.20
CA LEU A 280 -2.18 0.20 -4.58
C LEU A 280 -3.20 1.33 -4.43
N GLN A 281 -4.08 1.52 -5.42
CA GLN A 281 -5.16 2.49 -5.34
C GLN A 281 -6.21 2.05 -4.31
N ARG A 282 -6.51 0.75 -4.23
CA ARG A 282 -7.37 0.19 -3.19
C ARG A 282 -6.77 0.38 -1.80
N GLU A 283 -5.48 0.12 -1.62
CA GLU A 283 -4.78 0.33 -0.35
C GLU A 283 -4.90 1.79 0.09
N LYS A 284 -4.65 2.73 -0.82
CA LYS A 284 -4.86 4.15 -0.56
C LYS A 284 -6.30 4.46 -0.16
N ALA A 285 -7.29 3.89 -0.85
CA ALA A 285 -8.70 4.04 -0.48
C ALA A 285 -8.99 3.50 0.93
N GLY A 286 -8.40 2.37 1.31
CA GLY A 286 -8.50 1.80 2.67
C GLY A 286 -7.88 2.71 3.75
N CYS A 287 -6.74 3.32 3.47
CA CYS A 287 -6.12 4.31 4.35
C CYS A 287 -7.02 5.55 4.53
N VAL A 288 -7.62 6.01 3.43
CA VAL A 288 -8.57 7.13 3.47
C VAL A 288 -9.82 6.78 4.27
N LEU A 289 -10.38 5.57 4.11
CA LEU A 289 -11.51 5.10 4.93
C LEU A 289 -11.15 4.99 6.41
N SER A 290 -9.93 4.56 6.73
CA SER A 290 -9.46 4.49 8.12
C SER A 290 -9.49 5.87 8.79
N ARG A 291 -9.08 6.91 8.07
CA ARG A 291 -9.08 8.30 8.55
C ARG A 291 -10.46 8.95 8.53
N LEU A 292 -11.21 8.82 7.43
CA LEU A 292 -12.50 9.50 7.24
C LEU A 292 -13.69 8.73 7.82
N GLY A 293 -13.48 7.50 8.29
CA GLY A 293 -14.53 6.63 8.77
C GLY A 293 -15.02 5.68 7.67
N ASP A 294 -15.20 4.43 8.10
CA ASP A 294 -15.68 3.31 7.31
C ASP A 294 -17.14 3.02 7.67
N SER A 295 -17.98 2.82 6.65
CA SER A 295 -19.40 2.53 6.85
C SER A 295 -19.70 1.04 7.01
N ARG A 296 -18.72 0.17 6.73
CA ARG A 296 -18.83 -1.27 6.96
C ARG A 296 -18.88 -1.58 8.45
N ASP A 297 -19.69 -2.57 8.84
CA ASP A 297 -19.56 -3.19 10.16
C ASP A 297 -18.34 -4.13 10.17
N LEU A 298 -17.18 -3.60 10.55
CA LEU A 298 -15.95 -4.41 10.66
C LEU A 298 -16.00 -5.42 11.84
N THR A 299 -17.06 -5.37 12.64
CA THR A 299 -17.36 -6.34 13.70
C THR A 299 -18.47 -7.32 13.31
N ALA A 300 -18.85 -7.36 12.03
CA ALA A 300 -19.84 -8.30 11.51
C ALA A 300 -19.36 -9.74 11.62
N LEU A 301 -20.32 -10.66 11.78
CA LEU A 301 -20.07 -12.09 11.94
C LEU A 301 -20.68 -12.87 10.78
N ALA A 302 -19.94 -13.84 10.25
CA ALA A 302 -20.46 -14.88 9.36
C ALA A 302 -21.01 -16.04 10.19
N THR A 303 -22.12 -16.63 9.76
CA THR A 303 -22.69 -17.84 10.38
C THR A 303 -22.12 -19.08 9.71
N VAL A 304 -21.51 -19.97 10.50
CA VAL A 304 -21.07 -21.30 10.06
C VAL A 304 -22.01 -22.32 10.67
N PRO A 305 -22.80 -23.06 9.85
CA PRO A 305 -23.80 -23.99 10.36
C PRO A 305 -23.14 -25.22 11.00
N ALA A 306 -23.85 -25.86 11.93
CA ALA A 306 -23.45 -27.17 12.43
C ALA A 306 -23.33 -28.17 11.26
N GLY A 307 -22.37 -29.09 11.33
CA GLY A 307 -22.22 -30.12 10.31
C GLY A 307 -20.81 -30.66 10.18
N GLU A 308 -20.67 -31.59 9.23
CA GLU A 308 -19.41 -32.26 8.94
C GLU A 308 -18.59 -31.51 7.89
N PHE A 309 -17.27 -31.50 8.06
CA PHE A 309 -16.33 -31.07 7.03
C PHE A 309 -15.03 -31.89 7.11
N ILE A 310 -14.17 -31.77 6.10
CA ILE A 310 -12.84 -32.39 6.09
C ILE A 310 -11.82 -31.41 6.68
N LEU A 311 -11.25 -31.76 7.83
CA LEU A 311 -10.11 -31.09 8.45
C LEU A 311 -8.80 -31.64 7.88
N GLY A 312 -7.87 -30.76 7.54
CA GLY A 312 -6.52 -31.12 7.09
C GLY A 312 -6.40 -31.45 5.60
N ASP A 313 -5.23 -31.97 5.23
CA ASP A 313 -4.86 -32.34 3.86
C ASP A 313 -3.78 -33.44 3.83
N ASN A 314 -3.39 -33.84 2.62
CA ASN A 314 -2.28 -34.79 2.37
C ASN A 314 -0.97 -34.12 1.91
N ILE A 315 -0.85 -32.80 2.02
CA ILE A 315 0.26 -32.00 1.50
C ILE A 315 1.25 -31.68 2.60
N TYR A 316 0.77 -31.22 3.75
CA TYR A 316 1.64 -30.90 4.87
C TYR A 316 1.68 -32.04 5.88
N PRO A 317 2.88 -32.50 6.30
CA PRO A 317 3.00 -33.58 7.28
C PRO A 317 2.27 -33.33 8.60
N ASN A 318 2.18 -32.07 9.02
CA ASN A 318 1.49 -31.66 10.26
C ASN A 318 -0.04 -31.54 10.10
N SER A 319 -0.56 -31.64 8.88
CA SER A 319 -1.98 -31.51 8.53
C SER A 319 -2.59 -32.83 8.07
N GLN A 320 -1.85 -33.93 8.23
CA GLN A 320 -2.22 -35.29 7.87
C GLN A 320 -2.62 -36.14 9.08
N PRO A 321 -3.55 -37.11 8.91
CA PRO A 321 -4.35 -37.34 7.70
C PRO A 321 -5.55 -36.37 7.63
N PRO A 322 -6.10 -36.11 6.43
CA PRO A 322 -7.37 -35.43 6.30
C PRO A 322 -8.47 -36.31 6.91
N GLU A 323 -9.30 -35.71 7.75
CA GLU A 323 -10.33 -36.43 8.49
C GLU A 323 -11.66 -35.67 8.47
N LYS A 324 -12.75 -36.43 8.40
CA LYS A 324 -14.09 -35.89 8.55
C LYS A 324 -14.42 -35.69 10.03
N ILE A 325 -14.71 -34.45 10.41
CA ILE A 325 -15.13 -34.10 11.79
C ILE A 325 -16.44 -33.31 11.77
N SER A 326 -17.19 -33.37 12.87
CA SER A 326 -18.42 -32.60 13.06
C SER A 326 -18.15 -31.40 13.97
N LEU A 327 -18.66 -30.23 13.59
CA LEU A 327 -18.66 -29.03 14.43
C LEU A 327 -20.09 -28.58 14.71
N GLU A 328 -20.30 -28.05 15.90
CA GLU A 328 -21.51 -27.29 16.23
C GLU A 328 -21.58 -25.99 15.42
N GLY A 329 -22.76 -25.37 15.39
CA GLY A 329 -22.95 -24.08 14.73
C GLY A 329 -22.31 -22.95 15.53
N PHE A 330 -21.60 -22.05 14.85
CA PHE A 330 -20.96 -20.89 15.46
C PHE A 330 -21.00 -19.69 14.52
N ARG A 331 -20.65 -18.52 15.06
CA ARG A 331 -20.45 -17.29 14.28
C ARG A 331 -19.01 -16.85 14.36
N ILE A 332 -18.42 -16.40 13.27
CA ILE A 332 -17.01 -15.98 13.21
C ILE A 332 -16.87 -14.59 12.62
N GLY A 333 -15.91 -13.80 13.09
CA GLY A 333 -15.63 -12.46 12.56
C GLY A 333 -15.38 -12.50 11.05
N ILE A 334 -16.15 -11.72 10.28
CA ILE A 334 -15.95 -11.57 8.84
C ILE A 334 -14.54 -11.04 8.53
N TYR A 335 -13.99 -10.21 9.42
CA TYR A 335 -12.65 -9.65 9.34
C TYR A 335 -11.83 -10.04 10.58
N PRO A 336 -10.49 -10.02 10.49
CA PRO A 336 -9.63 -9.95 11.67
C PRO A 336 -9.98 -8.74 12.55
N VAL A 337 -9.69 -8.80 13.85
CA VAL A 337 -9.88 -7.64 14.73
C VAL A 337 -8.97 -6.51 14.26
N VAL A 338 -9.52 -5.31 14.05
CA VAL A 338 -8.78 -4.15 13.54
C VAL A 338 -8.24 -3.26 14.64
N ASN A 339 -7.22 -2.47 14.31
CA ASN A 339 -6.56 -1.52 15.22
C ASN A 339 -7.54 -0.62 15.95
N ARG A 340 -8.54 -0.07 15.27
CA ARG A 340 -9.57 0.80 15.88
C ARG A 340 -10.24 0.12 17.08
N ASP A 341 -10.69 -1.11 16.89
CA ASP A 341 -11.48 -1.82 17.89
C ASP A 341 -10.59 -2.32 19.04
N PHE A 342 -9.38 -2.79 18.72
CA PHE A 342 -8.38 -3.15 19.73
C PHE A 342 -7.86 -1.94 20.53
N SER A 343 -7.67 -0.78 19.89
CA SER A 343 -7.27 0.46 20.56
C SER A 343 -8.30 0.94 21.58
N LEU A 344 -9.59 0.63 21.36
CA LEU A 344 -10.66 0.95 22.30
C LEU A 344 -10.53 0.07 23.55
N PHE A 345 -10.32 -1.23 23.38
CA PHE A 345 -10.03 -2.15 24.48
C PHE A 345 -8.81 -1.70 25.28
N VAL A 346 -7.72 -1.33 24.60
CA VAL A 346 -6.49 -0.85 25.24
C VAL A 346 -6.77 0.38 26.10
N ARG A 347 -7.48 1.37 25.55
CA ARG A 347 -7.85 2.60 26.28
C ARG A 347 -8.76 2.34 27.49
N GLU A 348 -9.75 1.46 27.35
CA GLU A 348 -10.71 1.17 28.44
C GLU A 348 -10.11 0.30 29.55
N THR A 349 -9.10 -0.52 29.23
CA THR A 349 -8.50 -1.45 30.21
C THR A 349 -7.16 -0.99 30.75
N GLY A 350 -6.53 0.02 30.14
CA GLY A 350 -5.20 0.51 30.53
C GLY A 350 -4.06 -0.46 30.21
N ARG A 351 -4.27 -1.42 29.30
CA ARG A 351 -3.23 -2.34 28.85
C ARG A 351 -2.13 -1.61 28.10
N ASP A 352 -0.90 -2.09 28.22
CA ASP A 352 0.20 -1.63 27.37
C ASP A 352 0.15 -2.36 26.03
N TRP A 353 0.10 -1.61 24.93
CA TRP A 353 0.09 -2.14 23.58
C TRP A 353 1.04 -1.32 22.70
N GLN A 354 2.21 -1.89 22.45
CA GLN A 354 3.30 -1.25 21.72
C GLN A 354 3.28 -1.62 20.24
N SER A 355 2.19 -1.28 19.54
CA SER A 355 2.13 -1.42 18.07
C SER A 355 2.51 -0.11 17.39
N PRO A 356 3.52 -0.09 16.49
CA PRO A 356 3.86 1.12 15.72
C PRO A 356 2.71 1.67 14.88
N ASP A 357 1.79 0.80 14.48
CA ASP A 357 0.65 1.13 13.62
C ASP A 357 -0.67 1.26 14.40
N GLY A 358 -0.71 0.83 15.67
CA GLY A 358 -1.97 0.60 16.40
C GLY A 358 -2.85 1.84 16.61
N PHE A 359 -2.24 3.03 16.62
CA PHE A 359 -2.91 4.32 16.79
C PHE A 359 -2.77 5.25 15.58
N VAL A 360 -2.22 4.77 14.46
CA VAL A 360 -2.05 5.57 13.24
C VAL A 360 -3.43 5.77 12.57
N PRO A 361 -3.88 7.02 12.33
CA PRO A 361 -5.21 7.29 11.76
C PRO A 361 -5.50 6.55 10.45
N GLU A 362 -4.50 6.46 9.56
CA GLU A 362 -4.60 5.79 8.27
C GLU A 362 -4.60 4.26 8.36
N LYS A 363 -4.34 3.69 9.55
CA LYS A 363 -4.27 2.24 9.78
C LYS A 363 -5.32 1.74 10.77
N GLN A 364 -6.32 2.55 11.10
CA GLN A 364 -7.41 2.14 11.98
C GLN A 364 -8.13 0.86 11.53
N ASN A 365 -8.28 0.65 10.21
CA ASN A 365 -8.93 -0.54 9.66
C ASN A 365 -7.95 -1.66 9.29
N ALA A 366 -6.66 -1.53 9.59
CA ALA A 366 -5.71 -2.64 9.46
C ALA A 366 -5.88 -3.60 10.66
N PRO A 367 -5.59 -4.91 10.51
CA PRO A 367 -5.62 -5.87 11.60
C PRO A 367 -4.73 -5.45 12.77
N ALA A 368 -5.21 -5.60 13.99
CA ALA A 368 -4.42 -5.44 15.20
C ALA A 368 -3.37 -6.54 15.29
N THR A 369 -2.11 -6.14 15.50
CA THR A 369 -0.96 -7.03 15.69
C THR A 369 -0.09 -6.54 16.84
N ASP A 370 1.11 -7.09 16.98
CA ASP A 370 2.04 -6.74 18.07
C ASP A 370 1.38 -6.99 19.45
N LEU A 371 0.64 -8.10 19.50
CA LEU A 371 -0.10 -8.60 20.65
C LEU A 371 0.15 -10.11 20.75
N ASN A 372 0.11 -10.61 21.98
CA ASN A 372 0.29 -12.04 22.24
C ASN A 372 -1.08 -12.73 22.39
N TRP A 373 -1.07 -14.05 22.57
CA TRP A 373 -2.30 -14.86 22.68
C TRP A 373 -3.16 -14.45 23.89
N PHE A 374 -2.53 -14.09 25.02
CA PHE A 374 -3.24 -13.67 26.23
C PHE A 374 -3.94 -12.32 26.06
N ASP A 375 -3.36 -11.39 25.30
CA ASP A 375 -4.02 -10.13 24.95
C ASP A 375 -5.26 -10.36 24.09
N ALA A 376 -5.17 -11.26 23.12
CA ALA A 376 -6.30 -11.65 22.28
C ALA A 376 -7.43 -12.30 23.11
N MET A 377 -7.09 -13.20 24.03
CA MET A 377 -8.05 -13.79 24.98
C MET A 377 -8.70 -12.75 25.90
N ALA A 378 -7.91 -11.80 26.41
CA ALA A 378 -8.43 -10.72 27.25
C ALA A 378 -9.36 -9.77 26.48
N TYR A 379 -9.04 -9.49 25.21
CA TYR A 379 -9.92 -8.75 24.31
C TYR A 379 -11.26 -9.48 24.13
N CYS A 380 -11.25 -10.79 23.87
CA CYS A 380 -12.46 -11.60 23.76
C CYS A 380 -13.32 -11.56 25.03
N ALA A 381 -12.70 -11.65 26.22
CA ALA A 381 -13.41 -11.53 27.49
C ALA A 381 -14.03 -10.14 27.71
N TRP A 382 -13.31 -9.07 27.36
CA TRP A 382 -13.83 -7.69 27.39
C TRP A 382 -15.00 -7.52 26.40
N LEU A 383 -14.84 -8.01 25.16
CA LEU A 383 -15.84 -7.91 24.12
C LEU A 383 -17.12 -8.68 24.48
N THR A 384 -16.98 -9.84 25.11
CA THR A 384 -18.11 -10.62 25.64
C THR A 384 -18.98 -9.78 26.57
N ARG A 385 -18.36 -9.10 27.56
CA ARG A 385 -19.10 -8.24 28.51
C ARG A 385 -19.77 -7.10 27.76
N ARG A 386 -19.04 -6.42 26.87
CA ARG A 386 -19.54 -5.28 26.10
C ARG A 386 -20.72 -5.66 25.20
N TRP A 387 -20.61 -6.76 24.47
CA TRP A 387 -21.63 -7.23 23.52
C TRP A 387 -22.86 -7.81 24.18
N ARG A 388 -22.73 -8.39 25.38
CA ARG A 388 -23.91 -8.75 26.19
C ARG A 388 -24.63 -7.51 26.69
N LEU A 389 -23.89 -6.51 27.19
CA LEU A 389 -24.47 -5.26 27.71
C LEU A 389 -25.20 -4.45 26.64
N ASN A 390 -24.70 -4.43 25.40
CA ASN A 390 -25.34 -3.70 24.30
C ASN A 390 -26.33 -4.55 23.47
N GLY A 391 -26.54 -5.82 23.83
CA GLY A 391 -27.46 -6.73 23.15
C GLY A 391 -27.00 -7.26 21.79
N LYS A 392 -25.71 -7.13 21.42
CA LYS A 392 -25.16 -7.71 20.18
C LYS A 392 -25.05 -9.24 20.22
N ILE A 393 -24.88 -9.82 21.41
CA ILE A 393 -24.90 -11.28 21.63
C ILE A 393 -25.82 -11.63 22.81
N ASN A 394 -26.31 -12.87 22.81
CA ASN A 394 -27.18 -13.37 23.86
C ASN A 394 -26.43 -13.57 25.20
N PRO A 395 -27.12 -13.57 26.35
CA PRO A 395 -26.49 -13.78 27.66
C PRO A 395 -25.70 -15.09 27.80
N ASN A 396 -26.12 -16.15 27.10
CA ASN A 396 -25.47 -17.47 27.09
C ASN A 396 -24.34 -17.60 26.05
N GLU A 397 -24.17 -16.61 25.18
CA GLU A 397 -23.12 -16.60 24.17
C GLU A 397 -21.88 -15.87 24.68
N HIS A 398 -20.71 -16.28 24.23
CA HIS A 398 -19.45 -15.63 24.56
C HIS A 398 -18.58 -15.44 23.32
N VAL A 399 -17.73 -14.42 23.36
CA VAL A 399 -16.69 -14.17 22.37
C VAL A 399 -15.42 -14.88 22.81
N ARG A 400 -14.77 -15.61 21.91
CA ARG A 400 -13.48 -16.29 22.13
C ARG A 400 -12.64 -16.33 20.85
N LEU A 401 -11.41 -16.83 20.96
CA LEU A 401 -10.64 -17.23 19.79
C LEU A 401 -11.24 -18.49 19.14
N PRO A 402 -11.06 -18.68 17.82
CA PRO A 402 -11.45 -19.91 17.15
C PRO A 402 -10.62 -21.09 17.64
N THR A 403 -11.20 -22.28 17.62
CA THR A 403 -10.40 -23.51 17.54
C THR A 403 -9.82 -23.63 16.13
N GLU A 404 -8.77 -24.44 15.97
CA GLU A 404 -8.19 -24.69 14.66
C GLU A 404 -9.22 -25.25 13.64
N PRO A 405 -10.09 -26.21 14.00
CA PRO A 405 -11.15 -26.68 13.12
C PRO A 405 -12.15 -25.61 12.71
N GLU A 406 -12.58 -24.76 13.65
CA GLU A 406 -13.52 -23.69 13.36
C GLU A 406 -12.91 -22.69 12.38
N TRP A 407 -11.63 -22.37 12.58
CA TRP A 407 -10.90 -21.50 11.68
C TRP A 407 -10.82 -22.10 10.27
N GLU A 408 -10.40 -23.37 10.16
CA GLU A 408 -10.22 -24.03 8.85
C GLU A 408 -11.55 -24.16 8.12
N ARG A 409 -12.61 -24.59 8.79
CA ARG A 409 -13.94 -24.67 8.16
C ARG A 409 -14.41 -23.29 7.71
N SER A 410 -14.17 -22.24 8.51
CA SER A 410 -14.51 -20.87 8.14
C SER A 410 -13.74 -20.37 6.91
N SER A 411 -12.52 -20.88 6.68
CA SER A 411 -11.68 -20.49 5.55
C SER A 411 -12.01 -21.26 4.28
N ARG A 412 -12.13 -22.59 4.35
CA ARG A 412 -12.32 -23.46 3.19
C ARG A 412 -13.79 -23.77 2.90
N GLY A 413 -14.70 -23.53 3.84
CA GLY A 413 -16.07 -24.05 3.77
C GLY A 413 -16.10 -25.57 3.89
N ASP A 414 -17.00 -26.21 3.14
CA ASP A 414 -17.12 -27.67 3.09
C ASP A 414 -16.43 -28.25 1.83
N GLN A 415 -15.44 -27.53 1.28
CA GLN A 415 -14.63 -28.01 0.16
C GLN A 415 -13.92 -29.33 0.50
N ASN A 416 -13.99 -30.30 -0.41
CA ASN A 416 -13.24 -31.55 -0.28
C ASN A 416 -11.77 -31.36 -0.64
N SER A 417 -10.87 -32.16 -0.05
CA SER A 417 -9.50 -32.25 -0.58
C SER A 417 -9.58 -32.86 -1.98
N SER A 418 -9.06 -32.18 -3.01
CA SER A 418 -8.82 -32.86 -4.28
C SER A 418 -7.82 -33.98 -3.99
N GLY A 419 -8.18 -35.23 -4.32
CA GLY A 419 -7.34 -36.41 -4.11
C GLY A 419 -6.00 -36.38 -4.87
N ASN A 420 -5.68 -35.26 -5.51
CA ASN A 420 -4.51 -35.03 -6.36
C ASN A 420 -3.39 -34.24 -5.63
N GLY A 421 -3.53 -33.95 -4.33
CA GLY A 421 -2.51 -33.24 -3.56
C GLY A 421 -2.41 -31.74 -3.87
N GLU A 422 -3.54 -31.08 -4.13
CA GLU A 422 -3.59 -29.63 -4.39
C GLU A 422 -3.90 -28.82 -3.13
N LEU A 423 -3.25 -27.66 -3.00
CA LEU A 423 -3.51 -26.73 -1.91
C LEU A 423 -4.94 -26.19 -1.97
N ILE A 424 -5.52 -25.95 -0.80
CA ILE A 424 -6.89 -25.46 -0.66
C ILE A 424 -6.85 -23.99 -0.25
N TYR A 425 -7.46 -23.13 -1.05
CA TYR A 425 -7.64 -21.71 -0.76
C TYR A 425 -9.13 -21.43 -0.51
N PRO A 426 -9.48 -20.27 0.08
CA PRO A 426 -10.88 -19.90 0.28
C PRO A 426 -11.70 -19.90 -1.02
N TRP A 427 -11.05 -19.65 -2.16
CA TRP A 427 -11.66 -19.56 -3.49
C TRP A 427 -11.46 -20.80 -4.38
N GLY A 428 -11.01 -21.94 -3.83
CA GLY A 428 -10.79 -23.17 -4.58
C GLY A 428 -9.36 -23.70 -4.48
N THR A 429 -8.97 -24.61 -5.38
CA THR A 429 -7.64 -25.24 -5.37
C THR A 429 -6.65 -24.61 -6.34
N ARG A 430 -7.16 -23.83 -7.31
CA ARG A 430 -6.34 -23.08 -8.24
C ARG A 430 -6.08 -21.68 -7.70
N TRP A 431 -4.81 -21.32 -7.62
CA TRP A 431 -4.40 -19.96 -7.27
C TRP A 431 -4.90 -18.94 -8.27
N GLN A 432 -5.26 -17.78 -7.75
CA GLN A 432 -5.68 -16.61 -8.50
C GLN A 432 -5.00 -15.40 -7.87
N ASP A 433 -4.42 -14.53 -8.67
CA ASP A 433 -3.88 -13.27 -8.18
C ASP A 433 -5.01 -12.35 -7.69
N ASP A 434 -4.68 -11.30 -6.95
CA ASP A 434 -5.67 -10.34 -6.44
C ASP A 434 -6.72 -10.96 -5.49
N THR A 435 -6.32 -11.99 -4.73
CA THR A 435 -7.18 -12.70 -3.77
C THR A 435 -6.69 -12.62 -2.32
N ALA A 436 -5.43 -12.26 -2.07
CA ALA A 436 -4.87 -12.16 -0.72
C ALA A 436 -3.70 -11.17 -0.67
N ASN A 437 -3.32 -10.75 0.54
CA ASN A 437 -2.05 -10.04 0.78
C ASN A 437 -0.98 -11.04 1.25
N TYR A 438 0.08 -11.21 0.47
CA TYR A 438 1.10 -12.26 0.65
C TYR A 438 2.45 -11.78 0.10
N GLU A 439 3.52 -12.56 0.34
CA GLU A 439 4.91 -12.12 0.06
C GLU A 439 5.11 -11.69 -1.41
N GLU A 440 4.66 -12.51 -2.36
CA GLU A 440 4.88 -12.28 -3.78
C GLU A 440 4.02 -11.13 -4.36
N LEU A 441 3.01 -10.65 -3.63
CA LEU A 441 2.31 -9.40 -3.97
C LEU A 441 3.20 -8.17 -3.78
N GLY A 442 4.22 -8.27 -2.90
CA GLY A 442 5.24 -7.23 -2.72
C GLY A 442 4.80 -6.00 -1.94
N MET A 443 3.63 -6.03 -1.27
CA MET A 443 3.20 -4.94 -0.37
C MET A 443 4.09 -4.84 0.87
N ASN A 444 4.59 -5.98 1.39
CA ASN A 444 5.48 -6.08 2.55
C ASN A 444 4.97 -5.40 3.84
N ALA A 445 3.66 -5.16 3.90
CA ALA A 445 2.97 -4.54 5.01
C ALA A 445 1.51 -5.02 5.06
N ARG A 446 0.89 -4.87 6.24
CA ARG A 446 -0.55 -5.04 6.43
C ARG A 446 -1.30 -3.90 5.74
N CYS A 447 -2.41 -4.24 5.09
CA CYS A 447 -3.37 -3.26 4.56
C CYS A 447 -4.67 -3.22 5.39
N SER A 448 -5.61 -2.35 4.98
CA SER A 448 -6.97 -2.36 5.53
C SER A 448 -7.68 -3.68 5.22
N VAL A 449 -8.53 -4.15 6.15
CA VAL A 449 -9.30 -5.39 5.97
C VAL A 449 -10.29 -5.30 4.81
N GLY A 450 -10.50 -6.44 4.16
CA GLY A 450 -11.44 -6.60 3.05
C GLY A 450 -10.97 -6.06 1.71
N LEU A 451 -9.65 -5.84 1.54
CA LEU A 451 -9.08 -5.27 0.32
C LEU A 451 -9.18 -6.20 -0.89
N PHE A 452 -9.32 -7.51 -0.65
CA PHE A 452 -9.32 -8.57 -1.64
C PHE A 452 -10.69 -9.27 -1.71
N PRO A 453 -11.72 -8.65 -2.31
CA PRO A 453 -13.07 -9.21 -2.34
C PRO A 453 -13.20 -10.53 -3.11
N LYS A 454 -12.28 -10.83 -4.03
CA LYS A 454 -12.20 -12.13 -4.71
C LYS A 454 -11.70 -13.26 -3.80
N GLY A 455 -11.06 -12.90 -2.69
CA GLY A 455 -10.48 -13.83 -1.72
C GLY A 455 -11.44 -14.34 -0.65
N ARG A 456 -12.72 -13.96 -0.71
CA ARG A 456 -13.70 -14.32 0.31
C ARG A 456 -13.86 -15.82 0.44
N SER A 457 -13.98 -16.30 1.68
CA SER A 457 -14.33 -17.70 1.94
C SER A 457 -15.76 -18.02 1.53
N PRO A 458 -16.14 -19.30 1.43
CA PRO A 458 -17.51 -19.70 1.10
C PRO A 458 -18.57 -19.20 2.10
N TYR A 459 -18.18 -18.91 3.35
CA TYR A 459 -19.05 -18.29 4.34
C TYR A 459 -18.96 -16.76 4.37
N GLY A 460 -18.21 -16.16 3.44
CA GLY A 460 -18.12 -14.73 3.24
C GLY A 460 -17.06 -14.00 4.07
N CYS A 461 -16.19 -14.73 4.79
CA CYS A 461 -15.10 -14.15 5.56
C CYS A 461 -14.01 -13.61 4.62
N TYR A 462 -13.45 -12.45 4.96
CA TYR A 462 -12.33 -11.85 4.26
C TYR A 462 -11.03 -12.16 4.98
N ASP A 463 -9.93 -12.08 4.22
CA ASP A 463 -8.56 -12.15 4.74
C ASP A 463 -8.28 -13.42 5.55
N MET A 464 -8.98 -14.52 5.23
CA MET A 464 -8.75 -15.83 5.86
C MET A 464 -7.38 -16.40 5.52
N VAL A 465 -6.80 -16.06 4.37
CA VAL A 465 -5.43 -16.45 4.04
C VAL A 465 -4.62 -15.20 3.69
N GLY A 466 -3.37 -15.17 4.13
CA GLY A 466 -2.50 -14.02 4.02
C GLY A 466 -2.84 -12.95 5.05
N GLN A 467 -2.36 -11.73 4.81
CA GLN A 467 -2.54 -10.55 5.65
C GLN A 467 -1.94 -10.70 7.07
N VAL A 468 -2.52 -11.50 7.97
CA VAL A 468 -1.96 -11.82 9.29
C VAL A 468 -2.20 -13.28 9.66
N TRP A 469 -1.23 -13.88 10.35
CA TRP A 469 -1.47 -15.14 11.08
C TRP A 469 -2.51 -14.91 12.16
N GLU A 470 -3.38 -15.88 12.40
CA GLU A 470 -4.46 -15.76 13.37
C GLU A 470 -4.34 -16.78 14.51
N TRP A 471 -4.34 -16.26 15.74
CA TRP A 471 -4.34 -17.08 16.96
C TRP A 471 -5.57 -17.97 17.08
N CYS A 472 -5.33 -19.26 17.34
CA CYS A 472 -6.35 -20.23 17.76
C CYS A 472 -6.21 -20.58 19.25
N THR A 473 -7.26 -21.16 19.84
CA THR A 473 -7.17 -21.78 21.19
C THR A 473 -6.35 -23.07 21.17
N THR A 474 -6.37 -23.79 20.06
CA THR A 474 -5.76 -25.12 19.92
C THR A 474 -4.25 -25.11 20.23
N LEU A 475 -3.83 -26.07 21.05
CA LEU A 475 -2.44 -26.33 21.40
C LEU A 475 -1.70 -27.00 20.23
N TRP A 476 -0.43 -26.66 20.12
CA TRP A 476 0.50 -27.23 19.14
C TRP A 476 1.48 -28.22 19.80
N GLY A 477 2.10 -27.82 20.91
CA GLY A 477 3.18 -28.56 21.58
C GLY A 477 4.40 -27.67 21.84
N GLU A 478 5.47 -28.24 22.39
CA GLU A 478 6.71 -27.52 22.72
C GLU A 478 7.57 -27.25 21.48
N GLU A 479 7.66 -28.23 20.57
CA GLU A 479 8.53 -28.19 19.40
C GLU A 479 7.94 -27.33 18.28
N MET A 480 8.71 -26.40 17.73
CA MET A 480 8.22 -25.43 16.72
C MET A 480 7.67 -26.09 15.45
N THR A 481 8.36 -27.10 14.93
CA THR A 481 8.07 -27.70 13.60
C THR A 481 7.22 -28.95 13.66
N THR A 482 7.15 -29.60 14.82
CA THR A 482 6.50 -30.90 14.97
C THR A 482 5.45 -30.82 16.08
N PRO A 483 4.15 -30.92 15.77
CA PRO A 483 3.13 -30.83 16.79
C PRO A 483 3.11 -32.11 17.64
N SER A 484 2.89 -31.92 18.94
CA SER A 484 2.50 -32.98 19.88
C SER A 484 1.03 -33.34 19.66
N PHE A 485 0.19 -32.34 19.41
CA PHE A 485 -1.24 -32.50 19.09
C PHE A 485 -1.42 -32.66 17.57
N ARG A 486 -1.31 -33.92 17.12
CA ARG A 486 -1.38 -34.31 15.71
C ARG A 486 -2.82 -34.59 15.27
N TYR A 487 -3.03 -34.66 13.95
CA TYR A 487 -4.21 -35.31 13.40
C TYR A 487 -4.01 -36.84 13.40
N PRO A 488 -5.07 -37.68 13.42
CA PRO A 488 -6.51 -37.35 13.46
C PRO A 488 -6.93 -36.45 14.63
N TRP A 489 -8.00 -35.67 14.45
CA TRP A 489 -8.53 -34.81 15.50
C TRP A 489 -9.03 -35.65 16.68
N ALA A 490 -8.63 -35.29 17.89
CA ALA A 490 -8.97 -36.04 19.09
C ALA A 490 -9.25 -35.09 20.26
N ASP A 491 -10.05 -35.56 21.21
CA ASP A 491 -10.24 -34.91 22.51
C ASP A 491 -9.14 -35.36 23.47
N ASP A 492 -7.92 -34.82 23.26
CA ASP A 492 -6.70 -35.15 24.00
C ASP A 492 -6.22 -33.98 24.88
N GLY A 493 -7.13 -33.04 25.19
CA GLY A 493 -6.81 -31.81 25.92
C GLY A 493 -6.18 -30.71 25.07
N ARG A 494 -6.16 -30.84 23.73
CA ARG A 494 -5.64 -29.79 22.81
C ARG A 494 -6.34 -28.43 22.91
N GLU A 495 -7.49 -28.35 23.57
CA GLU A 495 -8.19 -27.07 23.81
C GLU A 495 -8.02 -26.54 25.25
N ALA A 496 -7.09 -27.09 26.05
CA ALA A 496 -6.81 -26.61 27.40
C ALA A 496 -6.25 -25.18 27.37
N LEU A 497 -7.01 -24.23 27.92
CA LEU A 497 -6.67 -22.80 27.92
C LEU A 497 -5.58 -22.45 28.94
N ASP A 498 -5.37 -23.30 29.95
CA ASP A 498 -4.45 -23.15 31.08
C ASP A 498 -3.15 -23.93 30.91
N ALA A 499 -2.86 -24.42 29.70
CA ALA A 499 -1.59 -25.07 29.40
C ALA A 499 -0.38 -24.16 29.71
N PRO A 500 0.77 -24.75 30.10
CA PRO A 500 2.00 -24.00 30.38
C PRO A 500 2.45 -23.11 29.22
N GLY A 501 3.18 -22.03 29.54
CA GLY A 501 3.56 -20.98 28.58
C GLY A 501 4.57 -21.44 27.51
N GLU A 502 5.25 -22.56 27.73
CA GLU A 502 6.10 -23.24 26.76
C GLU A 502 5.31 -24.03 25.71
N ILE A 503 4.04 -24.33 25.97
CA ILE A 503 3.19 -25.02 25.01
C ILE A 503 2.67 -23.99 23.99
N ARG A 504 3.16 -24.12 22.76
CA ARG A 504 2.78 -23.25 21.64
C ARG A 504 1.31 -23.40 21.31
N ARG A 505 0.71 -22.34 20.78
CA ARG A 505 -0.64 -22.33 20.20
C ARG A 505 -0.55 -22.38 18.69
N VAL A 506 -1.59 -22.92 18.06
CA VAL A 506 -1.74 -22.95 16.61
C VAL A 506 -1.97 -21.53 16.06
N LEU A 507 -1.30 -21.23 14.95
CA LEU A 507 -1.52 -20.06 14.09
C LEU A 507 -1.98 -20.54 12.70
N ARG A 508 -2.96 -19.85 12.10
CA ARG A 508 -3.50 -20.20 10.78
C ARG A 508 -3.46 -19.03 9.79
N GLY A 509 -3.54 -19.37 8.49
CA GLY A 509 -3.75 -18.42 7.39
C GLY A 509 -2.52 -17.88 6.66
N GLY A 510 -1.36 -17.81 7.30
CA GLY A 510 -0.23 -17.07 6.73
C GLY A 510 -0.38 -15.56 6.93
N CYS A 511 0.57 -14.77 6.44
CA CYS A 511 0.55 -13.31 6.55
C CYS A 511 1.13 -12.64 5.29
N PHE A 512 1.17 -11.30 5.27
CA PHE A 512 1.71 -10.51 4.15
C PHE A 512 3.18 -10.83 3.77
N SER A 513 3.94 -11.51 4.62
CA SER A 513 5.32 -11.96 4.32
C SER A 513 5.46 -13.47 4.29
N SER A 514 4.33 -14.18 4.11
CA SER A 514 4.33 -15.62 3.86
C SER A 514 4.22 -15.86 2.36
N GLY A 515 5.13 -16.65 1.82
CA GLY A 515 5.01 -17.16 0.46
C GLY A 515 3.76 -18.00 0.26
N ARG A 516 3.35 -18.15 -1.00
CA ARG A 516 2.10 -18.82 -1.40
C ARG A 516 1.86 -20.20 -0.78
N LEU A 517 2.92 -20.97 -0.54
CA LEU A 517 2.85 -22.30 0.10
C LEU A 517 2.48 -22.26 1.59
N LYS A 518 2.31 -21.11 2.21
CA LYS A 518 1.81 -20.98 3.60
C LYS A 518 0.50 -20.19 3.67
N VAL A 519 0.07 -19.61 2.54
CA VAL A 519 -1.14 -18.81 2.40
C VAL A 519 -2.24 -19.71 1.85
N CYS A 520 -2.66 -20.68 2.65
CA CYS A 520 -3.70 -21.65 2.30
C CYS A 520 -4.52 -22.02 3.55
N CYS A 521 -5.66 -22.68 3.33
CA CYS A 521 -6.60 -23.01 4.39
C CYS A 521 -6.05 -24.00 5.40
N THR A 522 -5.09 -24.85 5.03
CA THR A 522 -4.73 -26.05 5.81
C THR A 522 -3.36 -25.94 6.48
N TYR A 523 -2.50 -24.99 6.07
CA TYR A 523 -1.18 -24.85 6.68
C TYR A 523 -1.26 -24.47 8.16
N ARG A 524 -0.57 -25.25 9.00
CA ARG A 524 -0.50 -25.04 10.45
C ARG A 524 0.83 -24.40 10.84
N GLY A 525 0.77 -23.21 11.43
CA GLY A 525 1.89 -22.54 12.09
C GLY A 525 1.77 -22.65 13.62
N SER A 526 2.80 -22.23 14.34
CA SER A 526 2.77 -22.20 15.80
C SER A 526 3.64 -21.11 16.40
N LEU A 527 3.22 -20.61 17.57
CA LEU A 527 4.01 -19.68 18.36
C LEU A 527 3.67 -19.84 19.84
N GLU A 528 4.66 -19.61 20.71
CA GLU A 528 4.46 -19.52 22.15
C GLU A 528 3.41 -18.45 22.48
N PRO A 529 2.51 -18.68 23.43
CA PRO A 529 1.40 -17.78 23.74
C PRO A 529 1.84 -16.38 24.21
N ALA A 530 3.07 -16.23 24.72
CA ALA A 530 3.66 -14.93 25.09
C ALA A 530 4.41 -14.25 23.93
N GLY A 531 4.67 -14.98 22.84
CA GLY A 531 5.31 -14.44 21.64
C GLY A 531 4.37 -13.49 20.88
N PHE A 532 4.95 -12.51 20.20
CA PHE A 532 4.23 -11.61 19.31
C PHE A 532 5.09 -11.25 18.09
N TRP A 533 4.43 -10.89 17.00
CA TRP A 533 5.09 -10.45 15.78
C TRP A 533 4.15 -9.55 14.97
N ARG A 534 4.72 -8.65 14.14
CA ARG A 534 3.99 -7.62 13.38
C ARG A 534 3.01 -8.15 12.31
N GLY A 535 2.97 -9.45 12.09
CA GLY A 535 2.01 -10.11 11.23
C GLY A 535 1.23 -11.23 11.94
N ASN A 536 1.21 -11.23 13.27
CA ASN A 536 0.30 -12.06 14.07
C ASN A 536 -0.83 -11.18 14.61
N GLY A 537 -2.05 -11.51 14.24
CA GLY A 537 -3.28 -10.92 14.76
C GLY A 537 -4.23 -12.03 15.21
N PHE A 538 -5.53 -11.74 15.17
CA PHE A 538 -6.55 -12.71 15.52
C PHE A 538 -7.91 -12.32 14.99
N ARG A 539 -8.81 -13.30 15.01
CA ARG A 539 -10.22 -13.20 14.70
C ARG A 539 -11.02 -13.77 15.87
N ILE A 540 -12.27 -13.37 15.97
CA ILE A 540 -13.17 -13.81 17.03
C ILE A 540 -14.18 -14.85 16.54
N VAL A 541 -14.61 -15.73 17.44
CA VAL A 541 -15.78 -16.60 17.34
C VAL A 541 -16.78 -16.20 18.41
N VAL A 542 -18.07 -16.25 18.07
CA VAL A 542 -19.19 -16.21 19.01
C VAL A 542 -19.89 -17.56 18.97
N ALA A 543 -19.93 -18.22 20.12
CA ALA A 543 -20.59 -19.51 20.30
C ALA A 543 -21.41 -19.51 21.59
N SER A 544 -22.40 -20.41 21.65
CA SER A 544 -23.09 -20.71 22.90
C SER A 544 -22.14 -21.45 23.84
N GLY A 545 -22.20 -21.13 25.14
CA GLY A 545 -21.44 -21.80 26.19
C GLY A 545 -21.92 -23.21 26.50
#